data_AF-A0A366HYT6-F1
#
_entry.id   AF-A0A366HYT6-F1
#
_cell.length_a   1.000
_cell.length_b   1.000
_cell.length_c   1.000
_cell.angle_alpha   90.00
_cell.angle_beta   90.00
_cell.angle_gamma   90.00
#
_symmetry.space_group_name_H-M   'P 1'
#
loop_
_entity.id
_entity.type
_entity.pdbx_description
1 polymer ?
#
loop_
_entity_poly.entity_id
_entity_poly.type
_entity_poly.pdbx_seq_one_letter_code
_entity_poly.pdbx_strand_id
1 'polypeptide(L)'
;MVILKMGLGLETDAILAYSIGLLILYFFGSTLFKAFKIPVRFVVSVFINSIIGGLLLLLLNMFNFDIGVNPWNALVIGIFGIPGLILLIVLKLILAV
;
A
#
# COMPACT_ATOMS: atom_id res chain seq x y z
N MET A 1 55.56 19.70 -24.14
CA MET A 1 54.58 18.59 -24.32
C MET A 1 53.66 18.56 -23.10
N VAL A 2 52.75 19.54 -22.95
CA VAL A 2 51.91 19.70 -21.74
C VAL A 2 50.42 19.92 -22.09
N ILE A 3 50.03 19.84 -23.37
CA ILE A 3 48.71 20.32 -23.83
C ILE A 3 47.66 19.19 -24.02
N LEU A 4 47.90 17.94 -23.58
CA LEU A 4 46.93 16.84 -23.81
C LEU A 4 46.38 16.17 -22.53
N LYS A 5 45.96 16.96 -21.53
CA LYS A 5 45.08 16.48 -20.45
C LYS A 5 43.84 17.37 -20.31
N MET A 6 43.12 17.58 -21.42
CA MET A 6 41.76 18.12 -21.43
C MET A 6 40.78 17.07 -21.99
N GLY A 7 40.88 15.83 -21.51
CA GLY A 7 39.70 14.98 -21.33
C GLY A 7 39.28 15.13 -19.87
N LEU A 8 37.99 15.00 -19.53
CA LEU A 8 37.50 15.03 -18.14
C LEU A 8 38.58 14.47 -17.20
N GLY A 9 39.08 15.27 -16.25
CA GLY A 9 40.17 14.90 -15.33
C GLY A 9 39.80 13.80 -14.34
N LEU A 10 38.94 12.88 -14.76
CA LEU A 10 38.54 11.69 -14.05
C LEU A 10 39.55 10.61 -14.40
N GLU A 11 40.30 10.20 -13.38
CA GLU A 11 41.06 8.96 -13.44
C GLU A 11 40.09 7.82 -13.78
N THR A 12 40.49 6.90 -14.65
CA THR A 12 39.66 5.76 -15.08
C THR A 12 39.10 4.97 -13.90
N ASP A 13 39.86 4.95 -12.80
CA ASP A 13 39.51 4.30 -11.54
C ASP A 13 38.35 5.01 -10.84
N ALA A 14 38.28 6.34 -10.91
CA ALA A 14 37.16 7.11 -10.37
C ALA A 14 35.88 6.82 -11.16
N ILE A 15 35.94 6.78 -12.49
CA ILE A 15 34.78 6.46 -13.35
C ILE A 15 34.25 5.06 -13.03
N LEU A 16 35.14 4.09 -12.84
CA LEU A 16 34.77 2.71 -12.50
C LEU A 16 34.10 2.64 -11.12
N ALA A 17 34.67 3.29 -10.11
CA ALA A 17 34.12 3.34 -8.76
C ALA A 17 32.71 3.97 -8.73
N TYR A 18 32.50 5.10 -9.42
CA TYR A 18 31.19 5.73 -9.52
C TYR A 18 30.18 4.85 -10.28
N SER A 19 30.61 4.17 -11.34
CA SER A 19 29.74 3.28 -12.12
C SER A 19 29.26 2.09 -11.28
N ILE A 20 30.15 1.48 -10.51
CA ILE A 20 29.81 0.38 -9.59
C ILE A 20 28.90 0.89 -8.47
N GLY A 21 29.20 2.05 -7.87
CA GLY A 21 28.36 2.66 -6.86
C GLY A 21 26.94 2.95 -7.35
N LEU A 22 26.80 3.46 -8.58
CA LEU A 22 25.50 3.73 -9.20
C LEU A 22 24.73 2.44 -9.48
N LEU A 23 25.40 1.38 -9.94
CA LEU A 23 24.77 0.07 -10.15
C LEU A 23 24.23 -0.53 -8.85
N ILE A 24 25.01 -0.46 -7.77
CA ILE A 24 24.58 -0.92 -6.44
C ILE A 24 23.38 -0.09 -5.97
N LEU A 25 23.47 1.24 -6.06
CA LEU A 25 22.39 2.13 -5.66
C LEU A 25 21.10 1.86 -6.43
N TYR A 26 21.19 1.64 -7.75
CA TYR A 26 20.03 1.30 -8.58
C TYR A 26 19.40 -0.03 -8.16
N PHE A 27 20.22 -1.05 -7.89
CA PHE A 27 19.73 -2.37 -7.50
C PHE A 27 19.02 -2.34 -6.14
N PHE A 28 19.62 -1.68 -5.15
CA PHE A 28 19.02 -1.50 -3.83
C PHE A 28 17.78 -0.62 -3.89
N GLY A 29 17.85 0.52 -4.59
CA GLY A 29 16.72 1.45 -4.74
C GLY A 29 15.52 0.80 -5.42
N SER A 30 15.74 0.04 -6.50
CA SER A 30 14.69 -0.68 -7.22
C SER A 30 14.03 -1.77 -6.36
N THR A 31 14.83 -2.52 -5.59
CA THR A 31 14.32 -3.56 -4.68
C THR A 31 13.46 -2.95 -3.57
N LEU A 32 13.95 -1.88 -2.93
CA LEU A 32 13.24 -1.22 -1.84
C LEU A 32 11.92 -0.60 -2.35
N PHE A 33 11.95 0.05 -3.51
CA PHE A 33 10.75 0.65 -4.11
C PHE A 33 9.68 -0.41 -4.45
N LYS A 34 10.09 -1.56 -4.99
CA LYS A 34 9.16 -2.67 -5.27
C LYS A 34 8.55 -3.24 -3.99
N ALA A 35 9.35 -3.42 -2.94
CA ALA A 35 8.90 -3.91 -1.64
C ALA A 35 7.87 -2.98 -1.01
N PHE A 36 8.06 -1.65 -1.10
CA PHE A 36 7.13 -0.66 -0.55
C PHE A 36 5.85 -0.47 -1.38
N LYS A 37 5.89 -0.73 -2.69
CA LYS A 37 4.72 -0.55 -3.56
C LYS A 37 3.55 -1.45 -3.19
N ILE A 38 3.83 -2.67 -2.73
CA ILE A 38 2.83 -3.67 -2.37
C ILE A 38 2.00 -3.24 -1.13
N PRO A 39 2.61 -2.94 0.03
CA PRO A 39 1.86 -2.53 1.22
C PRO A 39 1.16 -1.18 1.03
N VAL A 40 1.75 -0.24 0.30
CA VAL A 40 1.11 1.06 0.03
C VAL A 40 -0.19 0.88 -0.75
N ARG A 41 -0.19 0.05 -1.80
CA ARG A 41 -1.42 -0.26 -2.56
C ARG A 41 -2.45 -0.95 -1.68
N PHE A 42 -2.02 -1.88 -0.82
CA PHE A 42 -2.91 -2.57 0.10
C PHE A 42 -3.59 -1.59 1.07
N VAL A 43 -2.82 -0.71 1.73
CA VAL A 43 -3.36 0.29 2.67
C VAL A 43 -4.34 1.23 1.98
N VAL A 44 -4.01 1.72 0.78
CA VAL A 44 -4.92 2.59 0.01
C VAL A 44 -6.20 1.85 -0.38
N SER A 45 -6.11 0.59 -0.82
CA SER A 45 -7.29 -0.21 -1.13
C SER A 45 -8.15 -0.46 0.10
N VAL A 46 -7.56 -0.79 1.24
CA VAL A 46 -8.28 -1.00 2.50
C VAL A 46 -8.95 0.29 2.94
N PHE A 47 -8.29 1.44 2.81
CA PHE A 47 -8.87 2.73 3.17
C PHE A 47 -10.11 3.06 2.33
N ILE A 48 -10.01 2.94 1.00
CA ILE A 48 -11.15 3.18 0.09
C ILE A 48 -12.27 2.18 0.36
N ASN A 49 -11.94 0.89 0.50
CA ASN A 49 -12.91 -0.15 0.78
C ASN A 49 -13.56 0.03 2.16
N SER A 50 -12.85 0.58 3.14
CA SER A 50 -13.41 0.88 4.47
C SER A 50 -14.43 2.00 4.41
N ILE A 51 -14.16 3.05 3.62
CA ILE A 51 -15.12 4.14 3.40
C ILE A 51 -16.39 3.59 2.74
N ILE A 52 -16.23 2.79 1.69
CA ILE A 52 -17.35 2.12 1.01
C ILE A 52 -18.09 1.18 1.99
N GLY A 53 -17.37 0.42 2.80
CA GLY A 53 -17.94 -0.46 3.83
C GLY A 53 -18.73 0.31 4.88
N GLY A 54 -18.23 1.46 5.35
CA GLY A 54 -18.96 2.35 6.25
C GLY A 54 -20.25 2.89 5.63
N LEU A 55 -20.21 3.29 4.35
CA LEU A 55 -21.40 3.70 3.60
C LEU A 55 -22.41 2.55 3.45
N LEU A 56 -21.95 1.34 3.16
CA LEU A 56 -22.80 0.15 3.07
C LEU A 56 -23.44 -0.18 4.42
N LEU A 57 -22.72 -0.07 5.54
CA LEU A 57 -23.27 -0.26 6.88
C LEU A 57 -24.36 0.77 7.18
N LEU A 58 -24.15 2.03 6.80
CA LEU A 58 -25.13 3.09 6.97
C LEU A 58 -26.41 2.79 6.16
N LEU A 59 -26.26 2.36 4.91
CA LEU A 59 -27.38 1.92 4.08
C LEU A 59 -28.11 0.71 4.68
N LEU A 60 -27.39 -0.31 5.15
CA LEU A 60 -27.99 -1.48 5.80
C LEU A 60 -28.80 -1.09 7.04
N ASN A 61 -28.30 -0.13 7.82
CA ASN A 61 -29.01 0.33 9.01
C ASN A 61 -30.34 1.02 8.66
N MET A 62 -30.47 1.61 7.47
CA MET A 62 -31.76 2.13 6.98
C MET A 62 -32.81 1.03 6.74
N PHE A 63 -32.37 -0.21 6.52
CA PHE A 63 -33.24 -1.38 6.38
C PHE A 63 -33.47 -2.13 7.71
N ASN A 64 -33.21 -1.50 8.85
CA ASN A 64 -33.37 -2.08 10.20
C ASN A 64 -32.46 -3.30 10.49
N PHE A 65 -31.27 -3.37 9.88
CA PHE A 65 -30.28 -4.41 10.23
C PHE A 65 -29.60 -4.17 11.59
N ASP A 66 -29.67 -2.96 12.16
CA ASP A 66 -29.10 -2.57 13.46
C ASP A 66 -27.63 -3.03 13.65
N ILE A 67 -26.82 -2.92 12.60
CA ILE A 67 -25.37 -3.20 12.66
C ILE A 67 -24.66 -1.90 13.05
N GLY A 68 -23.77 -1.97 14.04
CA GLY A 68 -23.04 -0.80 14.52
C GLY A 68 -22.26 -0.09 13.40
N VAL A 69 -22.61 1.17 13.11
CA VAL A 69 -21.87 2.00 12.13
C VAL A 69 -20.68 2.63 12.86
N ASN A 70 -19.56 1.92 12.89
CA ASN A 70 -18.34 2.39 13.55
C ASN A 70 -17.10 2.13 12.67
N PRO A 71 -15.96 2.82 12.93
CA PRO A 71 -14.74 2.64 12.17
C PRO A 71 -14.20 1.20 12.19
N TRP A 72 -14.41 0.45 13.27
CA TRP A 72 -13.96 -0.94 13.37
C TRP A 72 -14.69 -1.86 12.39
N ASN A 73 -16.01 -1.77 12.31
CA ASN A 73 -16.82 -2.56 11.39
C ASN A 73 -16.55 -2.16 9.93
N ALA A 74 -16.36 -0.86 9.67
CA ALA A 74 -15.94 -0.37 8.36
C ALA A 74 -14.57 -0.92 7.94
N LEU A 75 -13.60 -0.98 8.87
CA LEU A 75 -12.27 -1.58 8.62
C LEU A 75 -12.34 -3.08 8.36
N VAL A 76 -13.20 -3.82 9.06
CA VAL A 76 -13.42 -5.25 8.78
C VAL A 76 -13.89 -5.43 7.33
N ILE A 77 -14.86 -4.63 6.88
CA ILE A 77 -15.28 -4.65 5.46
C ILE A 77 -14.17 -4.15 4.54
N GLY A 78 -13.35 -3.19 4.97
CA GLY A 78 -12.24 -2.69 4.16
C GLY A 78 -11.13 -3.70 3.92
N ILE A 79 -10.80 -4.50 4.93
CA ILE A 79 -9.75 -5.53 4.89
C ILE A 79 -10.25 -6.78 4.15
N PHE A 80 -11.44 -7.26 4.49
CA PHE A 80 -11.97 -8.51 3.92
C PHE A 80 -12.79 -8.27 2.65
N GLY A 81 -13.31 -7.07 2.41
CA GLY A 81 -14.22 -6.75 1.31
C GLY A 81 -15.63 -7.26 1.56
N ILE A 82 -16.27 -7.77 0.49
CA ILE A 82 -17.59 -8.40 0.53
C ILE A 82 -17.70 -9.53 1.59
N PRO A 83 -16.73 -10.46 1.73
CA PRO A 83 -16.84 -11.47 2.79
C PRO A 83 -16.81 -10.87 4.21
N GLY A 84 -16.19 -9.70 4.40
CA GLY A 84 -16.27 -8.96 5.67
C GLY A 84 -17.66 -8.43 5.97
N LEU A 85 -18.37 -7.95 4.94
CA LEU A 85 -19.77 -7.54 5.08
C LEU A 85 -20.67 -8.72 5.45
N ILE A 86 -20.51 -9.84 4.75
CA ILE A 86 -21.25 -11.07 5.03
C ILE A 86 -20.97 -11.54 6.46
N LEU A 87 -19.71 -11.51 6.90
CA LEU A 87 -19.32 -11.88 8.25
C LEU A 87 -20.05 -11.04 9.30
N LEU A 88 -20.12 -9.71 9.14
CA LEU A 88 -20.81 -8.84 10.09
C LEU A 88 -22.33 -9.11 10.13
N ILE A 89 -22.95 -9.38 8.98
CA ILE A 89 -24.37 -9.75 8.91
C ILE A 89 -24.60 -11.08 9.62
N VAL A 90 -23.79 -12.10 9.34
CA VAL A 90 -23.90 -13.42 9.99
C VAL A 90 -23.69 -13.30 11.49
N LEU A 91 -22.70 -12.53 11.93
CA LEU A 91 -22.42 -12.31 13.35
C LEU A 91 -23.62 -11.64 14.04
N LYS A 92 -24.24 -10.65 13.39
CA LYS A 92 -25.46 -10.03 13.88
C LYS A 92 -26.60 -11.04 13.98
N LEU A 93 -26.82 -11.88 12.97
CA LEU A 93 -27.90 -12.89 13.00
C LEU A 93 -27.71 -13.92 14.13
N ILE A 94 -26.47 -14.31 14.41
CA ILE A 94 -26.17 -15.26 15.50
C ILE A 94 -26.37 -14.60 16.88
N LEU A 95 -25.94 -13.35 17.03
CA LEU A 95 -26.04 -12.60 18.31
C LEU A 95 -27.42 -11.96 18.54
N ALA A 96 -28.27 -11.88 17.51
CA ALA A 96 -29.62 -11.37 17.61
C ALA A 96 -30.64 -12.41 18.13
N VAL A 97 -30.21 -13.66 18.32
CA VAL A 97 -30.93 -14.69 19.11
C VAL A 97 -30.81 -14.38 20.59
#